data_AF-A0A4D6HGS4-F1
#
_entry.id   AF-A0A4D6HGS4-F1
#
_cell.length_a   1.000
_cell.length_b   1.000
_cell.length_c   1.000
_cell.angle_alpha   90.00
_cell.angle_beta   90.00
_cell.angle_gamma   90.00
#
_symmetry.space_group_name_H-M   'P 1'
#
loop_
_entity.id
_entity.type
_entity.pdbx_description
1 polymer ?
#
loop_
_entity_poly.entity_id
_entity_poly.type
_entity_poly.pdbx_seq_one_letter_code
_entity_poly.pdbx_strand_id
1 'polypeptide(L)'
;MSQLTVSSPAFREWEPIPDEYGYTERNVNPPFRFAGVPNDAETLAMIVDTAGKVWDHWVVWNIPTAQAEIPQEWSAIDAEESVNGTSSRRRHSKERTP
;
A
#
# COMPACT_ATOMS: atom_id res chain seq x y z
N MET A 1 5.70 23.72 -6.51
CA MET A 1 4.98 22.74 -5.67
C MET A 1 5.12 21.39 -6.34
N SER A 2 5.80 20.44 -5.70
CA SER A 2 5.85 19.05 -6.17
C SER A 2 4.46 18.43 -5.96
N GLN A 3 3.88 17.86 -7.02
CA GLN A 3 2.64 17.09 -6.89
C GLN A 3 3.00 15.63 -6.66
N LEU A 4 2.48 15.06 -5.58
CA LEU A 4 2.57 13.63 -5.34
C LEU A 4 1.72 12.90 -6.38
N THR A 5 2.32 11.94 -7.07
CA THR A 5 1.69 11.12 -8.08
C THR A 5 1.88 9.64 -7.75
N VAL A 6 0.83 8.86 -7.99
CA VAL A 6 0.79 7.41 -7.82
C VAL A 6 0.42 6.79 -9.15
N SER A 7 1.15 5.77 -9.60
CA SER A 7 0.85 5.04 -10.83
C SER A 7 1.12 3.55 -10.65
N SER A 8 0.45 2.71 -11.45
CA SER A 8 0.73 1.27 -11.51
C SER A 8 1.07 0.88 -12.95
N PRO A 9 2.08 0.03 -13.19
CA PRO A 9 2.27 -0.57 -14.50
C PRO A 9 1.21 -1.63 -14.84
N ALA A 10 0.42 -2.09 -13.86
CA ALA A 10 -0.60 -3.12 -14.06
C ALA A 10 -1.92 -2.58 -14.63
N PHE A 11 -2.23 -1.30 -14.43
CA PHE A 11 -3.46 -0.67 -14.90
C PHE A 11 -3.29 0.83 -15.05
N ARG A 12 -4.11 1.45 -15.90
CA ARG A 12 -4.13 2.91 -16.06
C ARG A 12 -4.96 3.57 -14.98
N GLU A 13 -4.68 4.84 -14.72
CA GLU A 13 -5.52 5.66 -13.85
C GLU A 13 -6.98 5.58 -14.30
N TRP A 14 -7.89 5.35 -13.35
CA TRP A 14 -9.34 5.17 -13.56
C TRP A 14 -9.78 3.89 -14.30
N GLU A 15 -8.86 3.00 -14.65
CA GLU A 15 -9.22 1.68 -15.15
C GLU A 15 -9.44 0.69 -13.99
N PRO A 16 -10.30 -0.32 -14.18
CA PRO A 16 -10.47 -1.37 -13.18
C PRO A 16 -9.16 -2.12 -12.94
N ILE A 17 -8.92 -2.48 -11.68
CA ILE A 17 -7.79 -3.33 -11.31
C ILE A 17 -8.01 -4.72 -11.95
N PRO A 18 -6.99 -5.31 -12.60
CA PRO A 18 -7.09 -6.63 -13.20
C PRO A 18 -7.49 -7.70 -12.18
N ASP A 19 -8.33 -8.65 -12.60
CA ASP A 19 -8.88 -9.71 -11.74
C ASP A 19 -7.80 -10.55 -11.05
N GLU A 20 -6.59 -10.65 -11.62
CA GLU A 20 -5.46 -11.38 -11.03
C GLU A 20 -5.05 -10.86 -9.65
N TYR A 21 -5.29 -9.58 -9.36
CA TYR A 21 -5.06 -8.94 -8.05
C TYR A 21 -6.28 -9.03 -7.14
N GLY A 22 -7.40 -9.55 -7.65
CA GLY A 22 -8.61 -9.76 -6.89
C GLY A 22 -8.47 -10.90 -5.87
N TYR A 23 -9.34 -10.84 -4.85
CA TYR A 23 -9.41 -11.85 -3.79
C TYR A 23 -9.64 -13.28 -4.30
N THR A 24 -10.41 -13.45 -5.38
CA THR A 24 -10.73 -14.77 -5.96
C THR A 24 -9.56 -15.40 -6.69
N GLU A 25 -8.54 -14.60 -7.02
CA GLU A 25 -7.36 -15.03 -7.75
C GLU A 25 -6.15 -15.07 -6.79
N ARG A 26 -5.14 -14.23 -7.01
CA ARG A 26 -3.90 -14.29 -6.23
C ARG A 26 -4.02 -13.55 -4.89
N ASN A 27 -4.95 -12.61 -4.76
CA ASN A 27 -5.11 -11.76 -3.57
C ASN A 27 -3.80 -11.07 -3.15
N VAL A 28 -3.07 -10.53 -4.13
CA VAL A 28 -1.79 -9.82 -3.94
C VAL A 28 -1.92 -8.37 -4.37
N ASN A 29 -1.12 -7.48 -3.78
CA ASN A 29 -1.12 -6.08 -4.18
C ASN A 29 -0.54 -5.92 -5.60
N PRO A 30 -1.12 -5.03 -6.44
CA PRO A 30 -0.47 -4.63 -7.68
C PRO A 30 0.79 -3.81 -7.41
N PRO A 31 1.71 -3.71 -8.39
CA PRO A 31 2.87 -2.83 -8.28
C PRO A 31 2.44 -1.37 -8.31
N PHE A 32 3.03 -0.52 -7.45
CA PHE A 32 2.77 0.92 -7.39
C PHE A 32 4.06 1.72 -7.43
N ARG A 33 4.03 2.89 -8.06
CA ARG A 33 5.15 3.83 -8.14
C ARG A 33 4.74 5.20 -7.62
N PHE A 34 5.62 5.79 -6.83
CA PHE A 34 5.47 7.13 -6.27
C PHE A 34 6.44 8.08 -6.96
N ALA A 35 5.95 9.27 -7.31
CA ALA A 35 6.81 10.35 -7.78
C ALA A 35 6.32 11.70 -7.22
N GLY A 36 7.25 12.63 -7.04
CA GLY A 36 6.92 13.96 -6.53
C GLY A 36 6.58 14.01 -5.02
N VAL A 37 7.10 13.06 -4.24
CA VAL A 37 7.02 13.09 -2.77
C VAL A 37 7.63 14.40 -2.26
N PRO A 38 6.89 15.20 -1.47
CA PRO A 38 7.43 16.43 -0.88
C PRO A 38 8.64 16.15 0.01
N ASN A 39 9.65 17.02 -0.04
CA ASN A 39 10.89 16.84 0.72
C ASN A 39 10.70 16.94 2.25
N ASP A 40 9.59 17.54 2.69
CA ASP A 40 9.19 17.69 4.08
C ASP A 40 8.28 16.55 4.58
N ALA A 41 7.95 15.58 3.72
CA ALA A 41 7.21 14.39 4.14
C ALA A 41 8.10 13.47 5.01
N GLU A 42 7.55 13.00 6.13
CA GLU A 42 8.24 12.07 7.02
C GLU A 42 8.02 10.61 6.61
N THR A 43 6.78 10.28 6.23
CA THR A 43 6.38 8.95 5.75
C THR A 43 5.23 9.06 4.75
N LEU A 44 4.98 7.98 4.01
CA LEU A 44 3.81 7.83 3.14
C LEU A 44 2.84 6.78 3.71
N ALA A 45 1.57 6.96 3.40
CA ALA A 45 0.51 5.98 3.62
C ALA A 45 -0.32 5.83 2.35
N MET A 46 -0.80 4.62 2.09
CA MET A 46 -1.60 4.29 0.92
C MET A 46 -2.80 3.44 1.32
N ILE A 47 -3.96 3.85 0.82
CA ILE A 47 -5.24 3.17 0.99
C ILE A 47 -5.74 2.86 -0.42
N VAL A 48 -5.95 1.59 -0.71
CA VAL A 48 -6.53 1.14 -1.97
C VAL A 48 -7.94 0.64 -1.67
N ASP A 49 -8.91 1.27 -2.33
CA ASP A 49 -10.33 0.92 -2.25
C ASP A 49 -10.87 0.61 -3.66
N THR A 50 -11.73 -0.41 -3.77
CA THR A 50 -12.32 -0.82 -5.04
C THR A 50 -13.80 -0.45 -5.05
N ALA A 51 -14.18 0.45 -5.95
CA ALA A 51 -15.58 0.83 -6.11
C ALA A 51 -16.44 -0.38 -6.50
N GLY A 52 -17.44 -0.72 -5.66
CA GLY A 52 -18.46 -1.73 -5.97
C GLY A 52 -18.41 -3.03 -5.16
N LYS A 53 -17.43 -3.22 -4.27
CA LYS A 53 -17.42 -4.33 -3.30
C LYS A 53 -17.08 -3.77 -1.91
N VAL A 54 -17.86 -4.15 -0.88
CA VAL A 54 -17.74 -3.65 0.51
C VAL A 54 -16.56 -4.32 1.23
N TRP A 55 -15.34 -4.18 0.71
CA TRP A 55 -14.15 -4.83 1.26
C TRP A 55 -12.98 -3.85 1.27
N ASP A 56 -12.39 -3.64 2.45
CA ASP A 56 -11.13 -2.93 2.64
C ASP A 56 -10.02 -3.66 1.86
N HIS A 57 -9.54 -3.06 0.77
CA HIS A 57 -8.77 -3.78 -0.25
C HIS A 57 -7.25 -3.75 -0.06
N TRP A 58 -6.69 -2.73 0.57
CA TRP A 58 -5.29 -2.73 1.05
C TRP A 58 -4.96 -1.43 1.79
N VAL A 59 -4.33 -1.52 2.97
CA VAL A 59 -3.86 -0.34 3.71
C VAL A 59 -2.43 -0.58 4.20
N VAL A 60 -1.53 0.32 3.81
CA VAL A 60 -0.13 0.31 4.23
C VAL A 60 0.31 1.71 4.67
N TRP A 61 1.06 1.78 5.77
CA TRP A 61 1.52 3.03 6.35
C TRP A 61 2.97 2.90 6.81
N ASN A 62 3.57 4.03 7.20
CA ASN A 62 5.00 4.15 7.52
C ASN A 62 5.92 3.75 6.36
N ILE A 63 5.48 3.98 5.11
CA ILE A 63 6.34 3.77 3.94
C ILE A 63 7.44 4.84 3.96
N PRO A 64 8.73 4.48 3.84
CA PRO A 64 9.82 5.45 3.75
C PRO A 64 9.63 6.40 2.56
N THR A 65 9.91 7.68 2.71
CA THR A 65 9.77 8.65 1.61
C THR A 65 10.78 8.45 0.48
N ALA A 66 11.87 7.73 0.74
CA ALA A 66 12.81 7.25 -0.27
C ALA A 66 12.26 6.07 -1.11
N GLN A 67 11.14 5.47 -0.70
CA GLN A 67 10.52 4.36 -1.41
C GLN A 67 9.87 4.88 -2.71
N ALA A 68 10.49 4.59 -3.84
CA ALA A 68 9.98 4.98 -5.15
C ALA A 68 8.93 4.00 -5.71
N GLU A 69 8.93 2.75 -5.24
CA GLU A 69 8.10 1.67 -5.77
C GLU A 69 7.69 0.71 -4.66
N ILE A 70 6.46 0.24 -4.73
CA ILE A 70 6.01 -0.97 -4.05
C ILE A 70 5.86 -2.06 -5.11
N PRO A 71 6.66 -3.13 -5.06
CA PRO A 71 6.54 -4.23 -6.00
C PRO A 71 5.23 -4.99 -5.79
N GLN A 72 4.88 -5.83 -6.76
CA GLN A 72 3.84 -6.85 -6.56
C GLN A 72 4.28 -7.82 -5.45
N GLU A 73 3.31 -8.35 -4.68
CA GLU A 73 3.59 -9.29 -3.58
C GLU A 73 4.56 -8.70 -2.54
N TRP A 74 4.45 -7.39 -2.30
CA TRP A 74 5.35 -6.73 -1.38
C TRP A 74 5.04 -7.16 0.05
N SER A 75 6.06 -7.68 0.72
CA SER A 75 6.05 -7.89 2.16
C SER A 75 6.75 -6.70 2.81
N ALA A 76 6.00 -5.97 3.62
CA ALA A 76 6.52 -4.85 4.39
C ALA A 76 7.52 -5.36 5.45
N ILE A 77 8.81 -5.44 5.09
CA ILE A 77 9.88 -5.80 6.03
C ILE A 77 10.10 -4.67 7.06
N ASP A 78 9.89 -3.41 6.64
CA ASP A 78 10.05 -2.19 7.47
C ASP A 78 8.79 -1.30 7.55
N ALA A 79 7.76 -1.56 6.75
CA ALA A 79 6.48 -0.86 6.83
C ALA A 79 5.47 -1.65 7.69
N GLU A 80 4.47 -0.96 8.23
CA GLU A 80 3.36 -1.62 8.91
C GLU A 80 2.21 -1.76 7.90
N GLU A 81 1.77 -2.99 7.68
CA GLU A 81 0.76 -3.35 6.69
C GLU A 81 -0.40 -4.09 7.35
N SER A 82 -1.62 -3.79 6.89
CA SER A 82 -2.78 -4.64 7.14
C SER A 82 -3.14 -5.38 5.85
N VAL A 83 -2.91 -6.69 5.82
CA VAL A 83 -3.24 -7.58 4.68
C VAL A 83 -4.72 -7.98 4.69
N ASN A 84 -5.29 -8.15 3.51
CA ASN A 84 -6.68 -8.53 3.26
C ASN A 84 -7.12 -9.78 4.04
N GLY A 85 -8.21 -9.64 4.78
CA GLY A 85 -9.00 -10.77 5.30
C GLY A 85 -8.27 -11.66 6.31
N THR A 86 -8.28 -11.25 7.57
CA THR A 86 -7.89 -12.02 8.78
C THR A 86 -6.42 -11.94 9.19
N SER A 87 -6.16 -11.18 10.26
CA SER A 87 -4.95 -11.16 11.13
C SER A 87 -3.61 -10.85 10.44
N SER A 88 -2.88 -9.78 10.79
CA SER A 88 -2.32 -9.56 12.12
C SER A 88 -2.04 -8.08 12.38
N ARG A 89 -2.57 -7.54 13.49
CA ARG A 89 -2.01 -6.31 14.07
C ARG A 89 -0.59 -6.63 14.54
N ARG A 90 0.45 -6.10 13.89
CA ARG A 90 1.69 -5.81 14.63
C ARG A 90 1.34 -4.66 15.56
N ARG A 91 0.88 -4.99 16.79
CA ARG A 91 0.86 -4.00 17.84
C ARG A 91 2.30 -3.62 18.09
N HIS A 92 2.61 -2.35 17.90
CA HIS A 92 3.78 -1.72 18.48
C HIS A 92 3.73 -1.98 20.00
N SER A 93 4.37 -3.06 20.45
CA SER A 93 4.65 -3.24 21.85
C SER A 93 5.69 -2.16 22.15
N LYS A 94 5.24 -1.02 22.67
CA LYS A 94 6.13 -0.16 23.46
C LYS A 94 6.63 -1.04 24.58
N GLU A 95 7.82 -1.61 24.42
CA GLU A 95 8.61 -2.11 25.52
C GLU A 95 8.74 -0.96 26.51
N ARG A 96 7.90 -1.02 27.55
CA ARG A 96 8.17 -0.39 28.83
C ARG A 96 9.45 -1.04 29.35
N THR A 97 10.57 -0.37 29.12
CA THR A 97 11.84 -0.64 29.80
C THR A 97 11.63 -0.39 31.31
N PRO A 98 12.19 -1.23 32.21
CA PRO A 98 11.86 -1.30 33.64
C PRO A 98 12.09 -0.01 34.43
#